data_AF-A0A3D0V7L8-F1
#
_entry.id   AF-A0A3D0V7L8-F1
#
_cell.length_a   1.000
_cell.length_b   1.000
_cell.length_c   1.000
_cell.angle_alpha   90.00
_cell.angle_beta   90.00
_cell.angle_gamma   90.00
#
_symmetry.space_group_name_H-M   'P 1'
#
loop_
_entity.id
_entity.type
_entity.pdbx_description
1 polymer ?
#
loop_
_entity_poly.entity_id
_entity_poly.type
_entity_poly.pdbx_seq_one_letter_code
_entity_poly.pdbx_strand_id
1 'polypeptide(L)'
;MRLVASDIDGTILGHDGKISVRTIRAFHACRDAGIELVFVTGRPPRWLHPLEEQLGHNGTVICSNGAVVWDLEADRLVSARTLGLDAVLELRRIIKEIRPAALFAAETLTGFHLEPGFIENGSSELLAEFNPAPLAETLTADDAVVKFLAIVRDGTADDFLAAVRPAVAHLASATHSAPSVAMLELSLPGVNKAVTLAGYAASLGIDAADVVAFGDMPNDIEMLR
;
A
#
# COMPACT_ATOMS: atom_id res chain seq x y z
N MET A 1 -19.85 -4.48 -16.96
CA MET A 1 -19.22 -3.72 -15.87
C MET A 1 -20.11 -3.78 -14.65
N ARG A 2 -19.62 -4.42 -13.59
CA ARG A 2 -20.30 -4.59 -12.30
C ARG A 2 -19.46 -4.07 -11.13
N LEU A 3 -18.16 -3.85 -11.35
CA LEU A 3 -17.24 -3.32 -10.35
C LEU A 3 -16.29 -2.29 -11.00
N VAL A 4 -16.05 -1.19 -10.27
CA VAL A 4 -14.98 -0.24 -10.55
C VAL A 4 -13.98 -0.28 -9.40
N ALA A 5 -12.73 -0.55 -9.74
CA ALA A 5 -11.59 -0.49 -8.85
C ALA A 5 -10.76 0.77 -9.16
N SER A 6 -10.31 1.48 -8.14
CA SER A 6 -9.45 2.65 -8.36
C SER A 6 -8.38 2.75 -7.29
N ASP A 7 -7.15 3.05 -7.72
CA ASP A 7 -6.16 3.63 -6.81
C ASP A 7 -6.59 5.03 -6.33
N ILE A 8 -5.93 5.53 -5.29
CA ILE A 8 -6.21 6.81 -4.65
C ILE A 8 -5.24 7.89 -5.14
N ASP A 9 -3.95 7.78 -4.77
CA ASP A 9 -2.97 8.85 -4.89
C ASP A 9 -2.52 9.00 -6.33
N GLY A 10 -2.59 10.21 -6.91
CA GLY A 10 -2.25 10.40 -8.32
C GLY A 10 -3.32 9.91 -9.30
N THR A 11 -4.27 9.07 -8.84
CA THR A 11 -5.40 8.57 -9.63
C THR A 11 -6.68 9.38 -9.41
N ILE A 12 -7.28 9.36 -8.21
CA ILE A 12 -8.50 10.13 -7.91
C ILE A 12 -8.22 11.34 -7.01
N LEU A 13 -7.17 11.24 -6.21
CA LEU A 13 -6.72 12.28 -5.29
C LEU A 13 -5.59 13.05 -5.97
N GLY A 14 -5.84 14.31 -6.27
CA GLY A 14 -4.85 15.20 -6.84
C GLY A 14 -3.71 15.50 -5.88
N HIS A 15 -2.62 16.06 -6.40
CA HIS A 15 -1.48 16.53 -5.61
C HIS A 15 -1.87 17.65 -4.61
N ASP A 16 -3.02 18.29 -4.79
CA ASP A 16 -3.59 19.28 -3.88
C ASP A 16 -4.40 18.64 -2.74
N GLY A 17 -4.40 17.30 -2.66
CA GLY A 17 -5.14 16.53 -1.68
C GLY A 17 -6.65 16.53 -1.93
N LYS A 18 -7.12 16.86 -3.14
CA LYS A 18 -8.55 16.94 -3.45
C LYS A 18 -9.00 15.95 -4.51
N ILE A 19 -10.21 15.44 -4.33
CA ILE A 19 -10.94 14.69 -5.34
C ILE A 19 -11.82 15.67 -6.13
N SER A 20 -11.70 15.65 -7.46
CA SER A 20 -12.46 16.58 -8.29
C SER A 20 -13.97 16.34 -8.19
N VAL A 21 -14.78 17.41 -8.28
CA VAL A 21 -16.26 17.32 -8.30
C VAL A 21 -16.75 16.40 -9.43
N ARG A 22 -16.05 16.40 -10.57
CA ARG A 22 -16.34 15.50 -11.70
C ARG A 22 -16.17 14.03 -11.31
N THR A 23 -15.08 13.71 -10.62
CA THR A 23 -14.76 12.35 -10.14
C THR A 23 -15.77 11.89 -9.09
N ILE A 24 -16.10 12.75 -8.11
CA ILE A 24 -17.11 12.45 -7.08
C ILE A 24 -18.46 12.10 -7.73
N ARG A 25 -18.93 12.93 -8.68
CA ARG A 25 -20.17 12.68 -9.41
C ARG A 25 -20.15 11.35 -10.18
N ALA A 26 -19.02 10.99 -10.78
CA ALA A 26 -18.89 9.74 -11.52
C ALA A 26 -19.01 8.51 -10.61
N PHE A 27 -18.35 8.54 -9.44
CA PHE A 27 -18.47 7.45 -8.48
C PHE A 27 -19.87 7.37 -7.86
N HIS A 28 -20.51 8.49 -7.52
CA HIS A 28 -21.90 8.47 -7.06
C HIS A 28 -22.83 7.89 -8.12
N ALA A 29 -22.66 8.24 -9.40
CA ALA A 29 -23.44 7.65 -10.49
C ALA A 29 -23.21 6.14 -10.65
N CYS A 30 -21.98 5.63 -10.41
CA CYS A 30 -21.71 4.20 -10.41
C CYS A 30 -22.48 3.50 -9.28
N ARG A 31 -22.40 4.05 -8.06
CA ARG A 31 -23.12 3.51 -6.90
C ARG A 31 -24.63 3.50 -7.11
N ASP A 32 -25.20 4.60 -7.63
CA ASP A 32 -26.63 4.73 -7.90
C ASP A 32 -27.11 3.75 -8.98
N ALA A 33 -26.21 3.32 -9.87
CA ALA A 33 -26.46 2.28 -10.87
C ALA A 33 -26.24 0.84 -10.34
N GLY A 34 -25.90 0.68 -9.06
CA GLY A 34 -25.63 -0.62 -8.44
C GLY A 34 -24.28 -1.24 -8.84
N ILE A 35 -23.34 -0.42 -9.31
CA ILE A 35 -21.96 -0.85 -9.60
C ILE A 35 -21.16 -0.78 -8.30
N GLU A 36 -20.47 -1.87 -7.99
CA GLU A 36 -19.58 -1.97 -6.83
C GLU A 36 -18.39 -1.03 -6.99
N LEU A 37 -18.04 -0.29 -5.94
CA LEU A 37 -16.87 0.56 -5.89
C LEU A 37 -15.90 0.04 -4.83
N VAL A 38 -14.67 -0.24 -5.24
CA VAL A 38 -13.58 -0.62 -4.33
C VAL A 38 -12.35 0.24 -4.59
N PHE A 39 -11.76 0.77 -3.53
CA PHE A 39 -10.49 1.49 -3.62
C PHE A 39 -9.32 0.56 -3.31
N VAL A 40 -8.24 0.66 -4.08
CA VAL A 40 -7.08 -0.24 -3.99
C VAL A 40 -5.80 0.57 -3.88
N THR A 41 -5.31 0.77 -2.67
CA THR A 41 -4.31 1.80 -2.35
C THR A 41 -3.06 1.23 -1.63
N GLY A 42 -1.95 1.95 -1.75
CA GLY A 42 -0.76 1.76 -0.93
C GLY A 42 -0.90 2.29 0.50
N ARG A 43 -1.91 3.14 0.77
CA ARG A 43 -2.19 3.71 2.10
C ARG A 43 -2.62 2.62 3.10
N PRO A 44 -2.26 2.74 4.39
CA PRO A 44 -2.89 1.98 5.46
C PRO A 44 -4.31 2.50 5.76
N PRO A 45 -5.16 1.71 6.44
CA PRO A 45 -6.53 2.11 6.81
C PRO A 45 -6.62 3.46 7.53
N ARG A 46 -5.66 3.76 8.41
CA ARG A 46 -5.58 5.02 9.18
C ARG A 46 -5.40 6.29 8.33
N TRP A 47 -5.15 6.18 7.03
CA TRP A 47 -4.94 7.33 6.14
C TRP A 47 -6.01 7.46 5.04
N LEU A 48 -7.18 6.85 5.25
CA LEU A 48 -8.30 6.86 4.30
C LEU A 48 -9.24 8.06 4.41
N HIS A 49 -8.96 9.03 5.29
CA HIS A 49 -9.80 10.22 5.50
C HIS A 49 -10.27 10.92 4.21
N PRO A 50 -9.47 11.07 3.14
CA PRO A 50 -9.97 11.68 1.91
C PRO A 50 -11.16 10.94 1.27
N LEU A 51 -11.23 9.61 1.39
CA LEU A 51 -12.36 8.82 0.88
C LEU A 51 -13.63 9.07 1.70
N GLU A 52 -13.51 9.10 3.02
CA GLU A 52 -14.62 9.33 3.94
C GLU A 52 -15.12 10.77 3.81
N GLU A 53 -14.22 11.74 3.92
CA GLU A 53 -14.54 13.17 4.03
C GLU A 53 -14.96 13.80 2.71
N GLN A 54 -14.35 13.40 1.58
CA GLN A 54 -14.60 14.04 0.28
C GLN A 54 -15.56 13.24 -0.60
N LEU A 55 -15.48 11.91 -0.56
CA LEU A 55 -16.33 11.05 -1.39
C LEU A 55 -17.56 10.51 -0.64
N GLY A 56 -17.51 10.47 0.70
CA GLY A 56 -18.53 9.81 1.51
C GLY A 56 -18.56 8.30 1.24
N HIS A 57 -17.39 7.71 0.97
CA HIS A 57 -17.26 6.27 0.78
C HIS A 57 -17.29 5.56 2.13
N ASN A 58 -18.03 4.45 2.20
CA ASN A 58 -18.21 3.62 3.38
C ASN A 58 -18.10 2.12 3.02
N GLY A 59 -17.51 1.78 1.87
CA GLY A 59 -17.39 0.40 1.40
C GLY A 59 -16.10 -0.29 1.85
N THR A 60 -15.83 -1.44 1.22
CA THR A 60 -14.56 -2.15 1.41
C THR A 60 -13.43 -1.39 0.72
N VAL A 61 -12.28 -1.30 1.40
CA VAL A 61 -11.04 -0.73 0.85
C VAL A 61 -9.91 -1.75 0.95
N ILE A 62 -9.20 -1.94 -0.15
CA ILE A 62 -7.99 -2.75 -0.22
C ILE A 62 -6.81 -1.81 0.04
N CYS A 63 -6.16 -1.99 1.18
CA CYS A 63 -5.10 -1.12 1.71
C CYS A 63 -3.72 -1.78 1.61
N SER A 64 -2.67 -0.99 1.87
CA SER A 64 -1.29 -1.46 1.99
C SER A 64 -0.85 -2.35 0.81
N ASN A 65 -1.16 -1.92 -0.42
CA ASN A 65 -0.90 -2.64 -1.69
C ASN A 65 -1.52 -4.05 -1.76
N GLY A 66 -2.66 -4.25 -1.13
CA GLY A 66 -3.35 -5.54 -1.12
C GLY A 66 -3.10 -6.37 0.13
N ALA A 67 -2.23 -5.94 1.05
CA ALA A 67 -1.96 -6.67 2.28
C ALA A 67 -3.12 -6.61 3.29
N VAL A 68 -3.99 -5.61 3.18
CA VAL A 68 -5.10 -5.40 4.12
C VAL A 68 -6.41 -5.22 3.36
N VAL A 69 -7.46 -5.87 3.81
CA VAL A 69 -8.85 -5.58 3.41
C VAL A 69 -9.56 -5.00 4.62
N TRP A 70 -10.06 -3.78 4.47
CA TRP A 70 -10.69 -2.99 5.52
C TRP A 70 -12.16 -2.73 5.18
N ASP A 71 -13.03 -2.86 6.18
CA ASP A 71 -14.42 -2.45 6.10
C ASP A 71 -14.51 -1.03 6.71
N LEU A 72 -14.68 -0.04 5.84
CA LEU A 72 -14.62 1.38 6.24
C LEU A 72 -15.87 1.81 7.02
N GLU A 73 -17.05 1.25 6.71
CA GLU A 73 -18.28 1.55 7.45
C GLU A 73 -18.24 1.00 8.89
N ALA A 74 -17.79 -0.25 9.05
CA ALA A 74 -17.70 -0.89 10.36
C ALA A 74 -16.39 -0.58 11.09
N ASP A 75 -15.49 0.19 10.49
CA ASP A 75 -14.14 0.51 10.96
C ASP A 75 -13.39 -0.72 11.50
N ARG A 76 -13.29 -1.77 10.68
CA ARG A 76 -12.71 -3.05 11.12
C ARG A 76 -11.91 -3.77 10.04
N LEU A 77 -10.96 -4.57 10.53
CA LEU A 77 -10.20 -5.49 9.70
C LEU A 77 -11.10 -6.61 9.16
N VAL A 78 -11.11 -6.80 7.84
CA VAL A 78 -11.73 -7.97 7.20
C VAL A 78 -10.69 -9.08 7.06
N SER A 79 -9.50 -8.75 6.55
CA SER A 79 -8.38 -9.70 6.48
C SER A 79 -7.04 -9.00 6.31
N ALA A 80 -5.95 -9.68 6.70
CA ALA A 80 -4.59 -9.23 6.48
C ALA A 80 -3.69 -10.34 5.95
N ARG A 81 -2.59 -9.96 5.31
CA ARG A 81 -1.46 -10.81 4.91
C ARG A 81 -0.18 -10.14 5.36
N THR A 82 0.56 -10.78 6.27
CA THR A 82 1.62 -10.12 7.03
C THR A 82 2.92 -10.88 6.97
N LEU A 83 4.02 -10.14 6.97
CA LEU A 83 5.36 -10.65 7.21
C LEU A 83 5.54 -10.86 8.72
N GLY A 84 6.18 -11.97 9.11
CA GLY A 84 6.61 -12.19 10.48
C GLY A 84 7.94 -11.48 10.77
N LEU A 85 8.25 -11.28 12.07
CA LEU A 85 9.46 -10.60 12.53
C LEU A 85 10.75 -11.18 11.90
N ASP A 86 10.89 -12.51 11.89
CA ASP A 86 12.08 -13.17 11.34
C ASP A 86 12.28 -12.86 9.85
N ALA A 87 11.18 -12.84 9.07
CA ALA A 87 11.24 -12.48 7.66
C ALA A 87 11.65 -11.02 7.47
N VAL A 88 11.12 -10.11 8.29
CA VAL A 88 11.47 -8.68 8.27
C VAL A 88 12.94 -8.45 8.59
N LEU A 89 13.46 -9.09 9.64
CA LEU A 89 14.86 -8.97 10.03
C LEU A 89 15.80 -9.57 8.97
N GLU A 90 15.41 -10.67 8.34
CA GLU A 90 16.18 -11.27 7.26
C GLU A 90 16.16 -10.43 5.98
N LEU A 91 14.99 -9.90 5.59
CA LEU A 91 14.87 -8.93 4.50
C LEU A 91 15.78 -7.72 4.74
N ARG A 92 15.75 -7.17 5.96
CA ARG A 92 16.63 -6.07 6.37
C ARG A 92 18.10 -6.44 6.19
N ARG A 93 18.53 -7.62 6.65
CA ARG A 93 19.92 -8.10 6.53
C ARG A 93 20.35 -8.19 5.07
N ILE A 94 19.57 -8.88 4.23
CA ILE A 94 19.86 -9.06 2.79
C ILE A 94 19.93 -7.71 2.08
N ILE A 95 18.96 -6.81 2.32
CA ILE A 95 18.94 -5.50 1.67
C ILE A 95 20.15 -4.66 2.12
N LYS A 96 20.55 -4.73 3.39
CA LYS A 96 21.71 -3.99 3.91
C LYS A 96 23.03 -4.48 3.33
N GLU A 97 23.14 -5.77 2.99
CA GLU A 97 24.32 -6.32 2.30
C GLU A 97 24.42 -5.80 0.85
N ILE A 98 23.29 -5.66 0.16
CA ILE A 98 23.24 -5.15 -1.22
C ILE A 98 23.37 -3.63 -1.26
N ARG A 99 22.72 -2.93 -0.32
CA ARG A 99 22.72 -1.46 -0.17
C ARG A 99 23.02 -1.07 1.29
N PRO A 100 24.30 -0.90 1.67
CA PRO A 100 24.69 -0.53 3.03
C PRO A 100 24.09 0.80 3.53
N ALA A 101 23.71 1.71 2.63
CA ALA A 101 23.07 2.97 2.97
C ALA A 101 21.55 2.87 3.21
N ALA A 102 20.93 1.71 2.96
CA ALA A 102 19.47 1.57 3.08
C ALA A 102 19.00 1.77 4.52
N LEU A 103 17.88 2.47 4.68
CA LEU A 103 17.19 2.71 5.94
C LEU A 103 15.82 2.02 5.89
N PHE A 104 15.28 1.63 7.04
CA PHE A 104 14.12 0.76 7.07
C PHE A 104 12.96 1.30 7.91
N ALA A 105 11.77 0.88 7.54
CA ALA A 105 10.56 1.06 8.32
C ALA A 105 9.64 -0.16 8.15
N ALA A 106 8.75 -0.36 9.11
CA ALA A 106 7.71 -1.39 9.04
C ALA A 106 6.36 -0.76 9.35
N GLU A 107 5.44 -0.92 8.41
CA GLU A 107 4.02 -0.65 8.60
C GLU A 107 3.37 -1.91 9.21
N THR A 108 2.74 -1.76 10.37
CA THR A 108 1.92 -2.79 10.99
C THR A 108 0.44 -2.42 10.88
N LEU A 109 -0.44 -3.36 11.26
CA LEU A 109 -1.86 -3.08 11.40
C LEU A 109 -2.14 -1.93 12.38
N THR A 110 -1.31 -1.77 13.41
CA THR A 110 -1.52 -0.84 14.52
C THR A 110 -0.69 0.43 14.42
N GLY A 111 0.34 0.50 13.58
CA GLY A 111 1.18 1.69 13.49
C GLY A 111 2.36 1.55 12.53
N PHE A 112 3.39 2.37 12.80
CA PHE A 112 4.65 2.36 12.08
C PHE A 112 5.83 2.24 13.06
N HIS A 113 6.84 1.51 12.62
CA HIS A 113 8.15 1.43 13.25
C HIS A 113 9.18 1.96 12.26
N LEU A 114 9.98 2.93 12.66
CA LEU A 114 10.87 3.66 11.76
C LEU A 114 12.29 3.64 12.31
N GLU A 115 13.28 3.32 11.48
CA GLU A 115 14.67 3.47 11.90
C GLU A 115 15.09 4.95 11.93
N PRO A 116 16.10 5.30 12.77
CA PRO A 116 16.69 6.63 12.75
C PRO A 116 17.13 7.06 11.34
N GLY A 117 16.74 8.26 10.95
CA GLY A 117 17.05 8.83 9.63
C GLY A 117 16.13 8.38 8.49
N PHE A 118 15.19 7.45 8.72
CA PHE A 118 14.21 7.03 7.70
C PHE A 118 13.40 8.23 7.20
N ILE A 119 13.00 9.09 8.14
CA ILE A 119 12.34 10.38 7.92
C ILE A 119 13.40 11.49 7.75
N GLU A 120 13.30 12.31 6.69
CA GLU A 120 14.04 13.58 6.55
C GLU A 120 13.19 14.79 6.93
N ASN A 121 13.81 15.91 7.29
CA ASN A 121 13.09 17.16 7.58
C ASN A 121 12.21 17.57 6.38
N GLY A 122 10.90 17.71 6.60
CA GLY A 122 9.92 18.00 5.53
C GLY A 122 9.26 16.76 4.89
N SER A 123 9.55 15.56 5.42
CA SER A 123 8.78 14.34 5.18
C SER A 123 7.28 14.50 5.52
N SER A 124 6.45 13.59 5.00
CA SER A 124 5.04 13.42 5.36
C SER A 124 4.75 13.73 6.84
N GLU A 125 3.88 14.72 7.09
CA GLU A 125 3.39 15.05 8.44
C GLU A 125 2.81 13.81 9.14
N LEU A 126 2.27 12.87 8.37
CA LEU A 126 1.71 11.61 8.87
C LEU A 126 2.75 10.68 9.50
N LEU A 127 4.05 10.85 9.20
CA LEU A 127 5.12 10.07 9.81
C LEU A 127 5.77 10.77 11.00
N ALA A 128 5.54 12.08 11.17
CA ALA A 128 6.18 12.89 12.21
C ALA A 128 5.72 12.53 13.64
N GLU A 129 4.60 11.82 13.78
CA GLU A 129 4.09 11.34 15.07
C GLU A 129 4.87 10.12 15.64
N PHE A 130 5.64 9.42 14.80
CA PHE A 130 6.36 8.21 15.20
C PHE A 130 7.78 8.55 15.66
N ASN A 131 8.19 7.96 16.79
CA ASN A 131 9.55 8.14 17.31
C ASN A 131 10.53 7.12 16.71
N PRO A 132 11.54 7.54 15.93
CA PRO A 132 12.44 6.60 15.28
C PRO A 132 13.35 5.86 16.27
N ALA A 133 13.47 4.55 16.09
CA ALA A 133 14.34 3.66 16.87
C ALA A 133 14.65 2.37 16.08
N PRO A 134 15.69 1.61 16.44
CA PRO A 134 16.02 0.37 15.73
C PRO A 134 14.83 -0.58 15.67
N LEU A 135 14.56 -1.17 14.49
CA LEU A 135 13.43 -2.09 14.33
C LEU A 135 13.52 -3.32 15.25
N ALA A 136 14.72 -3.80 15.53
CA ALA A 136 14.95 -4.92 16.45
C ALA A 136 14.58 -4.60 17.92
N GLU A 137 14.47 -3.32 18.29
CA GLU A 137 14.08 -2.88 19.63
C GLU A 137 12.58 -2.55 19.73
N THR A 138 11.94 -2.26 18.59
CA THR A 138 10.57 -1.77 18.56
C THR A 138 9.58 -2.79 18.01
N LEU A 139 9.99 -3.67 17.10
CA LEU A 139 9.16 -4.77 16.61
C LEU A 139 9.26 -5.97 17.53
N THR A 140 8.13 -6.64 17.69
CA THR A 140 7.95 -7.86 18.47
C THR A 140 7.40 -8.99 17.58
N ALA A 141 7.36 -10.21 18.11
CA ALA A 141 6.79 -11.35 17.38
C ALA A 141 5.27 -11.22 17.14
N ASP A 142 4.59 -10.37 17.93
CA ASP A 142 3.15 -10.13 17.83
C ASP A 142 2.81 -9.05 16.78
N ASP A 143 3.82 -8.33 16.26
CA ASP A 143 3.62 -7.30 15.24
C ASP A 143 3.30 -7.89 13.87
N ALA A 144 2.11 -7.57 13.38
CA ALA A 144 1.62 -8.01 12.09
C ALA A 144 2.05 -7.00 11.01
N VAL A 145 3.25 -7.18 10.44
CA VAL A 145 3.84 -6.26 9.45
C VAL A 145 3.18 -6.46 8.09
N VAL A 146 2.42 -5.46 7.64
CA VAL A 146 1.69 -5.51 6.36
C VAL A 146 2.53 -5.00 5.20
N LYS A 147 3.52 -4.14 5.48
CA LYS A 147 4.43 -3.58 4.48
C LYS A 147 5.75 -3.22 5.14
N PHE A 148 6.83 -3.81 4.67
CA PHE A 148 8.20 -3.46 5.03
C PHE A 148 8.76 -2.48 4.01
N LEU A 149 9.39 -1.41 4.46
CA LEU A 149 9.86 -0.32 3.63
C LEU A 149 11.39 -0.24 3.71
N ALA A 150 12.02 -0.07 2.55
CA ALA A 150 13.45 0.17 2.46
C ALA A 150 13.68 1.40 1.59
N ILE A 151 14.51 2.33 2.05
CA ILE A 151 14.77 3.59 1.35
C ILE A 151 16.27 3.82 1.19
N VAL A 152 16.66 4.34 0.03
CA VAL A 152 18.01 4.86 -0.25
C VAL A 152 17.90 6.30 -0.71
N ARG A 153 18.97 7.08 -0.54
CA ARG A 153 19.01 8.51 -0.91
C ARG A 153 19.67 8.76 -2.27
N ASP A 154 20.21 7.71 -2.87
CA ASP A 154 20.94 7.73 -4.12
C ASP A 154 20.33 6.76 -5.14
N GLY A 155 20.42 7.14 -6.42
CA GLY A 155 19.89 6.35 -7.53
C GLY A 155 18.37 6.43 -7.67
N THR A 156 17.81 5.48 -8.41
CA THR A 156 16.37 5.41 -8.69
C THR A 156 15.71 4.23 -7.96
N ALA A 157 14.39 4.30 -7.77
CA ALA A 157 13.62 3.18 -7.22
C ALA A 157 13.69 1.93 -8.12
N ASP A 158 13.72 2.12 -9.45
CA ASP A 158 13.85 1.02 -10.42
C ASP A 158 15.19 0.29 -10.29
N ASP A 159 16.31 1.03 -10.23
CA ASP A 159 17.64 0.43 -10.04
C ASP A 159 17.73 -0.27 -8.69
N PHE A 160 17.16 0.33 -7.65
CA PHE A 160 17.13 -0.27 -6.32
C PHE A 160 16.30 -1.56 -6.31
N LEU A 161 15.13 -1.55 -6.94
CA LEU A 161 14.27 -2.73 -7.07
C LEU A 161 14.96 -3.83 -7.88
N ALA A 162 15.60 -3.48 -9.00
CA ALA A 162 16.31 -4.43 -9.84
C ALA A 162 17.46 -5.14 -9.09
N ALA A 163 18.17 -4.42 -8.23
CA ALA A 163 19.24 -4.97 -7.41
C ALA A 163 18.72 -5.88 -6.27
N VAL A 164 17.63 -5.49 -5.60
CA VAL A 164 17.12 -6.18 -4.40
C VAL A 164 16.21 -7.36 -4.74
N ARG A 165 15.29 -7.18 -5.69
CA ARG A 165 14.19 -8.14 -5.97
C ARG A 165 14.67 -9.59 -6.14
N PRO A 166 15.74 -9.89 -6.90
CA PRO A 166 16.19 -11.28 -7.06
C PRO A 166 16.60 -11.95 -5.75
N ALA A 167 17.17 -11.19 -4.81
CA ALA A 167 17.65 -11.72 -3.55
C ALA A 167 16.52 -11.93 -2.53
N VAL A 168 15.46 -11.12 -2.59
CA VAL A 168 14.36 -11.15 -1.60
C VAL A 168 13.08 -11.85 -2.08
N ALA A 169 12.99 -12.24 -3.35
CA ALA A 169 11.76 -12.78 -3.95
C ALA A 169 11.19 -14.03 -3.24
N HIS A 170 12.02 -14.78 -2.52
CA HIS A 170 11.60 -15.93 -1.73
C HIS A 170 10.98 -15.56 -0.37
N LEU A 171 11.15 -14.32 0.07
CA LEU A 171 10.67 -13.79 1.35
C LEU A 171 9.59 -12.71 1.20
N ALA A 172 9.60 -11.96 0.08
CA ALA A 172 8.65 -10.89 -0.14
C ALA A 172 8.37 -10.62 -1.63
N SER A 173 7.16 -10.12 -1.90
CA SER A 173 6.86 -9.34 -3.11
C SER A 173 7.42 -7.93 -2.92
N ALA A 174 8.11 -7.37 -3.92
CA ALA A 174 8.68 -6.02 -3.85
C ALA A 174 8.20 -5.16 -5.02
N THR A 175 7.81 -3.93 -4.72
CA THR A 175 7.40 -2.90 -5.70
C THR A 175 7.87 -1.51 -5.24
N HIS A 176 7.55 -0.46 -5.99
CA HIS A 176 7.70 0.94 -5.58
C HIS A 176 6.57 1.80 -6.14
N SER A 177 6.16 2.81 -5.39
CA SER A 177 5.11 3.75 -5.81
C SER A 177 5.39 5.21 -5.41
N ALA A 178 6.61 5.52 -4.96
CA ALA A 178 7.02 6.87 -4.58
C ALA A 178 7.86 7.53 -5.70
N PRO A 179 7.32 8.50 -6.47
CA PRO A 179 7.97 8.97 -7.70
C PRO A 179 9.25 9.78 -7.46
N SER A 180 9.38 10.43 -6.31
CA SER A 180 10.53 11.30 -5.96
C SER A 180 11.52 10.65 -5.00
N VAL A 181 11.32 9.39 -4.64
CA VAL A 181 12.06 8.73 -3.57
C VAL A 181 12.40 7.31 -3.98
N ALA A 182 13.68 6.93 -3.89
CA ALA A 182 14.11 5.55 -4.10
C ALA A 182 13.71 4.67 -2.91
N MET A 183 12.41 4.36 -2.82
CA MET A 183 11.80 3.57 -1.77
C MET A 183 11.17 2.30 -2.34
N LEU A 184 11.50 1.16 -1.72
CA LEU A 184 10.87 -0.12 -1.98
C LEU A 184 9.81 -0.40 -0.93
N GLU A 185 8.75 -1.04 -1.39
CA GLU A 185 7.62 -1.50 -0.61
C GLU A 185 7.57 -3.02 -0.75
N LEU A 186 7.78 -3.71 0.37
CA LEU A 186 7.85 -5.17 0.44
C LEU A 186 6.68 -5.72 1.24
N SER A 187 5.98 -6.71 0.70
CA SER A 187 4.84 -7.39 1.33
C SER A 187 5.03 -8.91 1.28
N LEU A 188 4.16 -9.66 1.95
CA LEU A 188 4.19 -11.13 1.92
C LEU A 188 4.21 -11.65 0.45
N PRO A 189 4.96 -12.70 0.11
CA PRO A 189 5.02 -13.22 -1.25
C PRO A 189 3.64 -13.48 -1.85
N GLY A 190 3.45 -13.04 -3.09
CA GLY A 190 2.17 -13.16 -3.81
C GLY A 190 1.14 -12.08 -3.46
N VAL A 191 1.40 -11.21 -2.47
CA VAL A 191 0.54 -10.05 -2.19
C VAL A 191 0.83 -8.92 -3.18
N ASN A 192 -0.20 -8.45 -3.86
CA ASN A 192 -0.24 -7.20 -4.61
C ASN A 192 -1.71 -6.76 -4.79
N LYS A 193 -1.90 -5.54 -5.32
CA LYS A 193 -3.22 -4.95 -5.57
C LYS A 193 -4.13 -5.85 -6.41
N ALA A 194 -3.60 -6.42 -7.50
CA ALA A 194 -4.36 -7.23 -8.44
C ALA A 194 -4.87 -8.54 -7.85
N VAL A 195 -4.02 -9.26 -7.09
CA VAL A 195 -4.37 -10.54 -6.46
C VAL A 195 -5.50 -10.33 -5.45
N THR A 196 -5.39 -9.30 -4.61
CA THR A 196 -6.42 -9.01 -3.61
C THR A 196 -7.70 -8.49 -4.27
N LEU A 197 -7.62 -7.66 -5.32
CA LEU A 197 -8.79 -7.23 -6.08
C LEU A 197 -9.51 -8.41 -6.74
N ALA A 198 -8.77 -9.33 -7.37
CA ALA A 198 -9.35 -10.52 -7.99
C ALA A 198 -10.07 -11.40 -6.96
N GLY A 199 -9.47 -11.59 -5.78
CA GLY A 199 -10.12 -12.29 -4.66
C GLY A 199 -11.38 -11.59 -4.17
N TYR A 200 -11.36 -10.26 -4.07
CA TYR A 200 -12.53 -9.46 -3.68
C TYR A 200 -13.66 -9.59 -4.71
N ALA A 201 -13.38 -9.36 -5.99
CA ALA A 201 -14.36 -9.47 -7.08
C ALA A 201 -14.97 -10.88 -7.14
N ALA A 202 -14.15 -11.93 -7.02
CA ALA A 202 -14.62 -13.31 -6.98
C ALA A 202 -15.56 -13.58 -5.80
N SER A 203 -15.31 -12.98 -4.63
CA SER A 203 -16.18 -13.12 -3.45
C SER A 203 -17.58 -12.52 -3.67
N LEU A 204 -17.70 -11.59 -4.62
CA LEU A 204 -18.96 -10.97 -5.05
C LEU A 204 -19.58 -11.67 -6.28
N GLY A 205 -18.95 -12.73 -6.80
CA GLY A 205 -19.36 -13.37 -8.05
C GLY A 205 -19.27 -12.43 -9.26
N ILE A 206 -18.22 -11.59 -9.29
CA ILE A 206 -17.91 -10.66 -10.39
C ILE A 206 -16.67 -11.18 -11.11
N ASP A 207 -16.82 -11.47 -12.40
CA ASP A 207 -15.71 -11.89 -13.26
C ASP A 207 -14.82 -10.70 -13.63
N ALA A 208 -13.54 -10.96 -13.93
CA ALA A 208 -12.59 -9.92 -14.34
C ALA A 208 -13.07 -9.11 -15.56
N ALA A 209 -13.83 -9.72 -16.48
CA ALA A 209 -14.43 -9.03 -17.63
C ALA A 209 -15.46 -7.95 -17.26
N ASP A 210 -15.97 -7.98 -16.02
CA ASP A 210 -16.90 -7.01 -15.47
C ASP A 210 -16.23 -5.97 -14.55
N VAL A 211 -14.91 -6.04 -14.40
CA VAL A 211 -14.11 -5.11 -13.61
C VAL A 211 -13.48 -4.04 -14.51
N VAL A 212 -13.56 -2.78 -14.10
CA VAL A 212 -12.76 -1.70 -14.67
C VAL A 212 -11.84 -1.15 -13.59
N ALA A 213 -10.54 -1.07 -13.88
CA ALA A 213 -9.52 -0.62 -12.94
C ALA A 213 -8.83 0.67 -13.39
N PHE A 214 -8.47 1.53 -12.43
CA PHE A 214 -7.71 2.77 -12.63
C PHE A 214 -6.50 2.82 -11.68
N GLY A 215 -5.36 3.33 -12.16
CA GLY A 215 -4.11 3.46 -11.43
C GLY A 215 -3.06 4.22 -12.25
N ASP A 216 -1.99 4.69 -11.61
CA ASP A 216 -0.97 5.54 -12.23
C ASP A 216 0.48 5.09 -11.96
N MET A 217 0.70 4.23 -10.96
CA MET A 217 2.05 3.86 -10.49
C MET A 217 2.40 2.38 -10.75
N PRO A 218 3.68 1.97 -10.63
CA PRO A 218 4.12 0.60 -10.91
C PRO A 218 3.40 -0.49 -10.11
N ASN A 219 2.96 -0.21 -8.88
CA ASN A 219 2.15 -1.11 -8.05
C ASN A 219 0.71 -1.34 -8.57
N ASP A 220 0.26 -0.60 -9.58
CA ASP A 220 -1.03 -0.76 -10.22
C ASP A 220 -0.98 -1.63 -11.49
N ILE A 221 0.22 -1.84 -12.07
CA ILE A 221 0.38 -2.44 -13.40
C ILE A 221 -0.35 -3.80 -13.50
N GLU A 222 -0.25 -4.65 -12.48
CA GLU A 222 -0.91 -5.95 -12.48
C GLU A 222 -2.45 -5.84 -12.44
N MET A 223 -2.99 -4.79 -11.83
CA MET A 223 -4.44 -4.56 -11.70
C MET A 223 -5.06 -4.03 -13.00
N LEU A 224 -4.26 -3.40 -13.85
CA LEU A 224 -4.67 -2.80 -15.13
C LEU A 224 -4.62 -3.78 -16.32
N ARG A 225 -4.22 -5.04 -16.08
CA ARG A 225 -4.06 -6.07 -17.11
C ARG A 225 -5.24 -7.01 -17.23
#